data_AF-A0A7D5PGQ8-F1
#
_entry.id   AF-A0A7D5PGQ8-F1
#
_cell.length_a   1.000
_cell.length_b   1.000
_cell.length_c   1.000
_cell.angle_alpha   90.00
_cell.angle_beta   90.00
_cell.angle_gamma   90.00
#
_symmetry.space_group_name_H-M   'P 1'
#
loop_
_entity.id
_entity.type
_entity.pdbx_description
1 polymer ?
#
loop_
_entity_poly.entity_id
_entity_poly.type
_entity_poly.pdbx_seq_one_letter_code
_entity_poly.pdbx_strand_id
1 'polypeptide(L)'
;MVAVSDASESVDPEELQRQLSDIKGAMGLAEQYPGRARLWLVAGLIIGVAALLVQATFFLYETLGAAAYVAVWGVFSVVAVATLWLVSARLPSSEAPEGAPSWRVLYGSLGAFVVAATGVTGDAAGQIPGLDRALLYFGLVIATIGLGLLVTGAVLAAYRVRRRDRLVFYAGGAWVLLFASALPHVEMLRYVGVGVFGILFIVYAIAAYVYLTRA
;
A
#
# COMPACT_ATOMS: atom_id res chain seq x y z
N MET A 1 26.56 -41.85 -45.83
CA MET A 1 26.62 -40.54 -45.14
C MET A 1 25.22 -40.22 -44.67
N VAL A 2 24.97 -40.32 -43.37
CA VAL A 2 23.68 -39.91 -42.77
C VAL A 2 23.70 -38.40 -42.69
N ALA A 3 22.71 -37.77 -43.30
CA ALA A 3 22.51 -36.33 -43.19
C ALA A 3 22.26 -35.99 -41.72
N VAL A 4 23.20 -35.24 -41.13
CA VAL A 4 22.94 -34.52 -39.89
C VAL A 4 21.91 -33.47 -40.26
N SER A 5 20.66 -33.64 -39.82
CA SER A 5 19.69 -32.56 -39.94
C SER A 5 20.21 -31.42 -39.06
N ASP A 6 20.50 -30.27 -39.67
CA ASP A 6 20.76 -29.02 -38.97
C ASP A 6 19.57 -28.72 -38.07
N ALA A 7 19.62 -29.19 -36.83
CA ALA A 7 18.72 -28.84 -35.73
C ALA A 7 19.11 -27.46 -35.15
N SER A 8 19.46 -26.53 -36.04
CA SER A 8 19.38 -25.10 -35.80
C SER A 8 18.11 -24.60 -36.51
N GLU A 9 16.98 -25.23 -36.17
CA GLU A 9 15.67 -24.65 -36.38
C GLU A 9 15.75 -23.22 -35.87
N SER A 10 15.67 -22.27 -36.79
CA SER A 10 15.98 -20.87 -36.55
C SER A 10 15.04 -20.37 -35.46
N VAL A 11 15.57 -20.32 -34.24
CA VAL A 11 14.85 -19.89 -33.06
C VAL A 11 14.36 -18.47 -33.33
N ASP A 12 13.05 -18.33 -33.56
CA ASP A 12 12.41 -17.05 -33.83
C ASP A 12 12.42 -16.20 -32.55
N PRO A 13 13.20 -15.10 -32.50
CA PRO A 13 13.30 -14.28 -31.31
C PRO A 13 11.97 -13.62 -30.92
N GLU A 14 11.07 -13.37 -31.88
CA GLU A 14 9.76 -12.76 -31.60
C GLU A 14 8.81 -13.75 -30.93
N GLU A 15 8.76 -14.99 -31.43
CA GLU A 15 7.96 -16.06 -30.82
C GLU A 15 8.49 -16.44 -29.43
N LEU A 16 9.81 -16.45 -29.24
CA LEU A 16 10.41 -16.61 -27.90
C LEU A 16 10.05 -15.47 -26.96
N GLN A 17 10.11 -14.21 -27.41
CA GLN A 17 9.71 -13.07 -26.59
C GLN A 17 8.23 -13.16 -26.21
N ARG A 18 7.39 -13.64 -27.14
CA ARG A 18 5.96 -13.86 -26.90
C ARG A 18 5.73 -14.97 -25.87
N GLN A 19 6.36 -16.12 -26.03
CA GLN A 19 6.25 -17.23 -25.06
C GLN A 19 6.81 -16.86 -23.68
N LEU A 20 7.94 -16.13 -23.62
CA LEU A 20 8.47 -15.58 -22.38
C LEU A 20 7.53 -14.54 -21.77
N SER A 21 6.80 -13.78 -22.58
CA SER A 21 5.80 -12.82 -22.10
C SER A 21 4.58 -13.51 -21.50
N ASP A 22 4.14 -14.62 -22.08
CA ASP A 22 3.03 -15.43 -21.59
C ASP A 22 3.39 -16.14 -20.28
N ILE A 23 4.61 -16.71 -20.20
CA ILE A 23 5.13 -17.30 -18.96
C ILE A 23 5.29 -16.23 -17.87
N LYS A 24 5.78 -15.03 -18.21
CA LYS A 24 5.87 -13.91 -17.25
C LYS A 24 4.50 -13.43 -16.78
N GLY A 25 3.49 -13.46 -17.64
CA GLY A 25 2.10 -13.12 -17.26
C GLY A 25 1.44 -14.14 -16.33
N ALA A 26 1.97 -15.37 -16.27
CA ALA A 26 1.49 -16.42 -15.38
C ALA A 26 2.14 -16.38 -13.98
N MET A 27 3.31 -15.73 -13.85
CA MET A 27 4.05 -15.64 -12.59
C MET A 27 3.36 -14.74 -11.56
N GLY A 28 3.39 -15.18 -10.30
CA GLY A 28 2.91 -14.40 -9.17
C GLY A 28 3.85 -13.23 -8.82
N LEU A 29 3.35 -12.26 -8.06
CA LEU A 29 4.09 -11.10 -7.58
C LEU A 29 5.34 -11.52 -6.77
N ALA A 30 5.25 -12.61 -6.00
CA ALA A 30 6.38 -13.13 -5.23
C ALA A 30 7.46 -13.78 -6.11
N GLU A 31 7.07 -14.37 -7.23
CA GLU A 31 7.97 -15.02 -8.19
C GLU A 31 8.62 -13.99 -9.12
N GLN A 32 7.81 -13.07 -9.65
CA GLN A 32 8.25 -12.04 -10.60
C GLN A 32 9.03 -10.90 -9.92
N TYR A 33 8.70 -10.58 -8.66
CA TYR A 33 9.32 -9.50 -7.88
C TYR A 33 9.70 -9.97 -6.47
N PRO A 34 10.78 -10.76 -6.33
CA PRO A 34 11.17 -11.37 -5.06
C PRO A 34 11.36 -10.31 -3.97
N GLY A 35 10.81 -10.61 -2.79
CA GLY A 35 10.86 -9.73 -1.62
C GLY A 35 9.83 -8.60 -1.60
N ARG A 36 9.11 -8.30 -2.69
CA ARG A 36 8.06 -7.26 -2.68
C ARG A 36 6.86 -7.61 -1.80
N ALA A 37 6.49 -8.89 -1.71
CA ALA A 37 5.49 -9.35 -0.74
C ALA A 37 5.92 -9.07 0.72
N ARG A 38 7.23 -9.20 1.02
CA ARG A 38 7.75 -8.88 2.35
C ARG A 38 7.76 -7.37 2.61
N LEU A 39 8.13 -6.55 1.61
CA LEU A 39 8.03 -5.10 1.72
C LEU A 39 6.58 -4.66 1.98
N TRP A 40 5.62 -5.28 1.29
CA TRP A 40 4.19 -5.07 1.52
C TRP A 40 3.77 -5.38 2.97
N LEU A 41 4.19 -6.53 3.50
CA LEU A 41 3.95 -6.88 4.91
C LEU A 41 4.50 -5.82 5.86
N VAL A 42 5.76 -5.41 5.66
CA VAL A 42 6.42 -4.41 6.52
C VAL A 42 5.69 -3.07 6.45
N ALA A 43 5.34 -2.61 5.25
CA ALA A 43 4.59 -1.38 5.07
C ALA A 43 3.22 -1.45 5.76
N GLY A 44 2.51 -2.58 5.64
CA GLY A 44 1.22 -2.77 6.29
C GLY A 44 1.30 -2.82 7.82
N LEU A 45 2.35 -3.45 8.37
CA LEU A 45 2.61 -3.42 9.82
C LEU A 45 2.92 -2.00 10.30
N ILE A 46 3.70 -1.23 9.56
CA ILE A 46 3.99 0.18 9.89
C ILE A 46 2.71 1.01 9.90
N ILE A 47 1.83 0.85 8.91
CA ILE A 47 0.53 1.55 8.86
C ILE A 47 -0.34 1.17 10.05
N GLY A 48 -0.41 -0.12 10.39
CA GLY A 48 -1.20 -0.58 11.52
C GLY A 48 -0.66 -0.08 12.87
N VAL A 49 0.65 -0.13 13.06
CA VAL A 49 1.31 0.42 14.25
C VAL A 49 1.13 1.94 14.33
N ALA A 50 1.25 2.66 13.22
CA ALA A 50 0.94 4.09 13.16
C ALA A 50 -0.48 4.35 13.67
N ALA A 51 -1.48 3.63 13.17
CA ALA A 51 -2.86 3.80 13.60
C ALA A 51 -3.05 3.49 15.10
N LEU A 52 -2.41 2.43 15.62
CA LEU A 52 -2.43 2.14 17.05
C LEU A 52 -1.77 3.26 17.88
N LEU A 53 -0.67 3.84 17.40
CA LEU A 53 -0.02 5.00 18.03
C LEU A 53 -0.91 6.24 17.99
N VAL A 54 -1.59 6.53 16.86
CA VAL A 54 -2.59 7.61 16.79
C VAL A 54 -3.66 7.40 17.86
N GLN A 55 -4.25 6.21 17.92
CA GLN A 55 -5.28 5.87 18.90
C GLN A 55 -4.77 6.06 20.34
N ALA A 56 -3.54 5.64 20.64
CA ALA A 56 -2.92 5.83 21.94
C ALA A 56 -2.71 7.33 22.27
N THR A 57 -2.24 8.12 21.30
CA THR A 57 -2.07 9.57 21.49
C THR A 57 -3.41 10.28 21.72
N PHE A 58 -4.51 9.81 21.13
CA PHE A 58 -5.85 10.30 21.45
C PHE A 58 -6.28 9.97 22.87
N PHE A 59 -5.99 8.78 23.38
CA PHE A 59 -6.32 8.45 24.77
C PHE A 59 -5.48 9.22 25.78
N LEU A 60 -4.24 9.55 25.42
CA LEU A 60 -3.28 10.20 26.30
C LEU A 60 -3.18 11.71 26.08
N TYR A 61 -4.08 12.32 25.29
CA TYR A 61 -3.94 13.70 24.83
C TYR A 61 -3.85 14.74 25.96
N GLU A 62 -4.53 14.50 27.09
CA GLU A 62 -4.48 15.39 28.27
C GLU A 62 -3.15 15.28 29.03
N THR A 63 -2.46 14.15 28.90
CA THR A 63 -1.18 13.86 29.58
C THR A 63 0.04 14.13 28.71
N LEU A 64 -0.12 14.05 27.38
CA LEU A 64 0.94 14.29 26.41
C LEU A 64 1.00 15.77 26.06
N GLY A 65 2.01 16.46 26.60
CA GLY A 65 2.36 17.80 26.13
C GLY A 65 2.76 17.79 24.64
N ALA A 66 2.62 18.94 23.96
CA ALA A 66 2.91 19.07 22.53
C ALA A 66 4.32 18.58 22.14
N ALA A 67 5.33 18.82 23.01
CA ALA A 67 6.69 18.35 22.77
C ALA A 67 6.80 16.81 22.76
N ALA A 68 6.09 16.13 23.66
CA ALA A 68 6.06 14.67 23.71
C ALA A 68 5.34 14.09 22.48
N TYR A 69 4.23 14.72 22.06
CA TYR A 69 3.56 14.36 20.81
C TYR A 69 4.49 14.48 19.60
N VAL A 70 5.18 15.61 19.44
CA VAL A 70 6.14 15.82 18.34
C VAL A 70 7.29 14.81 18.40
N ALA A 71 7.82 14.51 19.60
CA ALA A 71 8.89 13.53 19.77
C ALA A 71 8.46 12.12 19.36
N VAL A 72 7.28 11.66 19.81
CA VAL A 72 6.73 10.33 19.44
C VAL A 72 6.60 10.21 17.92
N TRP A 73 6.01 11.22 17.27
CA TRP A 73 5.79 11.21 15.83
C TRP A 73 7.09 11.37 15.03
N GLY A 74 8.02 12.20 15.51
CA GLY A 74 9.34 12.37 14.90
C GLY A 74 10.13 11.06 14.92
N VAL A 75 10.21 10.41 16.08
CA VAL A 75 10.87 9.10 16.23
C VAL A 75 10.20 8.05 15.36
N PHE A 76 8.86 7.95 15.41
CA PHE A 76 8.13 6.99 14.60
C PHE A 76 8.38 7.19 13.10
N SER A 77 8.32 8.43 12.61
CA SER A 77 8.54 8.74 11.19
C SER A 77 9.95 8.38 10.74
N VAL A 78 10.97 8.72 11.56
CA VAL A 78 12.37 8.34 11.28
C VAL A 78 12.51 6.82 11.21
N VAL A 79 11.96 6.09 12.18
CA VAL A 79 12.04 4.62 12.22
C VAL A 79 11.29 3.99 11.04
N ALA A 80 10.09 4.48 10.71
CA ALA A 80 9.30 3.98 9.60
C ALA A 80 10.02 4.19 8.25
N VAL A 81 10.52 5.40 8.01
CA VAL A 81 11.28 5.73 6.79
C VAL A 81 12.56 4.93 6.71
N ALA A 82 13.34 4.86 7.79
CA ALA A 82 14.58 4.09 7.82
C ALA A 82 14.31 2.60 7.56
N THR A 83 13.28 2.03 8.19
CA THR A 83 12.89 0.63 7.99
C THR A 83 12.49 0.37 6.54
N LEU A 84 11.61 1.19 5.97
CA LEU A 84 11.20 1.05 4.58
C LEU A 84 12.37 1.22 3.60
N TRP A 85 13.26 2.17 3.87
CA TRP A 85 14.45 2.39 3.06
C TRP A 85 15.39 1.18 3.12
N LEU A 86 15.70 0.68 4.31
CA LEU A 86 16.58 -0.49 4.50
C LEU A 86 16.03 -1.76 3.86
N VAL A 87 14.71 -1.99 3.96
CA VAL A 87 14.07 -3.15 3.32
C VAL A 87 14.05 -2.98 1.80
N SER A 88 13.72 -1.78 1.31
CA SER A 88 13.65 -1.51 -0.14
C SER A 88 15.01 -1.55 -0.82
N ALA A 89 16.06 -1.06 -0.17
CA ALA A 89 17.42 -1.05 -0.70
C ALA A 89 18.01 -2.47 -0.91
N ARG A 90 17.42 -3.49 -0.26
CA ARG A 90 17.83 -4.90 -0.40
C ARG A 90 17.05 -5.64 -1.48
N LEU A 91 16.05 -5.01 -2.10
CA LEU A 91 15.29 -5.63 -3.18
C LEU A 91 16.06 -5.55 -4.49
N PRO A 92 16.05 -6.62 -5.32
CA PRO A 92 16.58 -6.55 -6.66
C PRO A 92 15.92 -5.41 -7.45
N SER A 93 16.72 -4.64 -8.18
CA SER A 93 16.17 -3.70 -9.15
C SER A 93 15.49 -4.50 -10.25
N SER A 94 14.29 -4.08 -10.62
CA SER A 94 13.59 -4.62 -11.79
C SER A 94 13.20 -3.43 -12.63
N GLU A 95 13.57 -3.46 -13.90
CA GLU A 95 13.12 -2.45 -14.85
C GLU A 95 11.60 -2.52 -14.97
N ALA A 96 10.98 -1.34 -14.97
CA ALA A 96 9.55 -1.24 -15.24
C ALA A 96 9.30 -1.60 -16.71
N PRO A 97 8.24 -2.35 -17.04
CA PRO A 97 7.88 -2.58 -18.42
C PRO A 97 7.69 -1.27 -19.19
N GLU A 98 8.00 -1.26 -20.47
CA GLU A 98 7.76 -0.11 -21.34
C GLU A 98 6.28 0.31 -21.29
N GLY A 99 6.03 1.61 -21.13
CA GLY A 99 4.69 2.17 -20.99
C GLY A 99 4.01 1.95 -19.64
N ALA A 100 4.66 1.28 -18.68
CA ALA A 100 4.09 1.09 -17.35
C ALA A 100 4.04 2.42 -16.55
N PRO A 101 2.95 2.69 -15.80
CA PRO A 101 2.85 3.89 -14.97
C PRO A 101 3.98 3.99 -13.93
N SER A 102 4.50 5.20 -13.75
CA SER A 102 5.53 5.48 -12.74
C SER A 102 4.93 5.46 -11.32
N TRP A 103 5.45 4.59 -10.47
CA TRP A 103 5.07 4.53 -9.05
C TRP A 103 5.33 5.85 -8.31
N ARG A 104 6.40 6.58 -8.68
CA ARG A 104 6.71 7.88 -8.07
C ARG A 104 5.65 8.92 -8.40
N VAL A 105 5.20 8.97 -9.65
CA VAL A 105 4.14 9.89 -10.08
C VAL A 105 2.82 9.51 -9.42
N LEU A 106 2.50 8.21 -9.37
CA LEU A 106 1.26 7.73 -8.75
C LEU A 106 1.19 8.06 -7.25
N TYR A 107 2.18 7.65 -6.47
CA TYR A 107 2.15 7.90 -5.03
C TYR A 107 2.40 9.38 -4.70
N GLY A 108 3.19 10.08 -5.52
CA GLY A 108 3.38 11.52 -5.41
C GLY A 108 2.09 12.30 -5.65
N SER A 109 1.27 11.91 -6.64
CA SER A 109 -0.02 12.56 -6.91
C SER A 109 -1.04 12.26 -5.82
N LEU A 110 -1.06 11.04 -5.26
CA LEU A 110 -1.88 10.72 -4.08
C LEU A 110 -1.47 11.56 -2.86
N GLY A 111 -0.17 11.72 -2.62
CA GLY A 111 0.33 12.60 -1.55
C GLY A 111 -0.08 14.06 -1.76
N ALA A 112 0.09 14.58 -2.98
CA ALA A 112 -0.34 15.92 -3.35
C ALA A 112 -1.87 16.09 -3.20
N PHE A 113 -2.65 15.08 -3.54
CA PHE A 113 -4.10 15.05 -3.33
C PHE A 113 -4.47 15.17 -1.85
N VAL A 114 -3.84 14.40 -0.95
CA VAL A 114 -4.10 14.52 0.50
C VAL A 114 -3.81 15.93 1.00
N VAL A 115 -2.67 16.51 0.59
CA VAL A 115 -2.29 17.88 0.97
C VAL A 115 -3.33 18.89 0.47
N ALA A 116 -3.72 18.80 -0.80
CA ALA A 116 -4.73 19.67 -1.39
C ALA A 116 -6.10 19.51 -0.71
N ALA A 117 -6.56 18.28 -0.50
CA ALA A 117 -7.84 17.99 0.14
C ALA A 117 -7.88 18.46 1.60
N THR A 118 -6.76 18.34 2.32
CA THR A 118 -6.59 18.89 3.67
C THR A 118 -6.68 20.42 3.65
N GLY A 119 -6.03 21.07 2.67
CA GLY A 119 -6.11 22.52 2.50
C GLY A 119 -7.53 23.01 2.19
N VAL A 120 -8.22 22.36 1.25
CA VAL A 120 -9.61 22.68 0.87
C VAL A 120 -10.57 22.53 2.04
N THR A 121 -10.39 21.51 2.87
CA THR A 121 -11.26 21.24 4.03
C THR A 121 -10.82 21.97 5.29
N GLY A 122 -9.67 22.64 5.29
CA GLY A 122 -9.02 23.19 6.48
C GLY A 122 -9.88 24.17 7.27
N ASP A 123 -10.45 25.16 6.59
CA ASP A 123 -11.26 26.20 7.23
C ASP A 123 -12.57 25.63 7.83
N ALA A 124 -13.22 24.73 7.09
CA ALA A 124 -14.41 24.04 7.57
C ALA A 124 -14.07 23.10 8.74
N ALA A 125 -12.97 22.36 8.65
CA ALA A 125 -12.49 21.49 9.70
C ALA A 125 -12.06 22.26 10.95
N GLY A 126 -11.60 23.51 10.82
CA GLY A 126 -11.27 24.41 11.93
C GLY A 126 -12.46 24.73 12.84
N GLN A 127 -13.69 24.63 12.31
CA GLN A 127 -14.93 24.85 13.06
C GLN A 127 -15.35 23.62 13.87
N ILE A 128 -14.72 22.46 13.63
CA ILE A 128 -15.06 21.19 14.25
C ILE A 128 -14.15 20.97 15.47
N PRO A 129 -14.70 20.58 16.64
CA PRO A 129 -13.91 20.31 17.84
C PRO A 129 -12.97 19.11 17.69
N GLY A 130 -11.94 19.08 18.54
CA GLY A 130 -10.69 18.33 18.38
C GLY A 130 -10.80 16.90 17.84
N LEU A 131 -11.60 16.04 18.47
CA LEU A 131 -11.71 14.62 18.08
C LEU A 131 -12.33 14.45 16.70
N ASP A 132 -13.47 15.09 16.44
CA ASP A 132 -14.19 14.94 15.17
C ASP A 132 -13.37 15.52 14.01
N ARG A 133 -12.62 16.60 14.26
CA ARG A 133 -11.65 17.15 13.31
C ARG A 133 -10.53 16.15 13.01
N ALA A 134 -10.01 15.47 14.03
CA ALA A 134 -8.96 14.49 13.85
C ALA A 134 -9.46 13.24 13.10
N LEU A 135 -10.70 12.80 13.36
CA LEU A 135 -11.36 11.71 12.64
C LEU A 135 -11.63 12.06 11.18
N LEU A 136 -11.97 13.32 10.88
CA LEU A 136 -12.11 13.80 9.50
C LEU A 136 -10.79 13.65 8.71
N TYR A 137 -9.68 14.14 9.27
CA TYR A 137 -8.38 14.01 8.61
C TYR A 137 -7.89 12.56 8.53
N PHE A 138 -8.12 11.77 9.58
CA PHE A 138 -7.83 10.34 9.55
C PHE A 138 -8.62 9.63 8.45
N GLY A 139 -9.93 9.87 8.38
CA GLY A 139 -10.83 9.34 7.35
C GLY A 139 -10.36 9.69 5.94
N LEU A 140 -9.95 10.95 5.71
CA LEU A 140 -9.40 11.41 4.43
C LEU A 140 -8.10 10.67 4.05
N VAL A 141 -7.19 10.49 5.01
CA VAL A 141 -5.94 9.78 4.81
C VAL A 141 -6.21 8.32 4.45
N ILE A 142 -7.01 7.61 5.25
CA ILE A 142 -7.28 6.18 4.98
C ILE A 142 -8.10 5.99 3.71
N ALA A 143 -9.02 6.89 3.38
CA ALA A 143 -9.74 6.85 2.10
C ALA A 143 -8.76 6.96 0.92
N THR A 144 -7.77 7.85 1.02
CA THR A 144 -6.74 8.00 0.00
C THR A 144 -5.83 6.77 -0.08
N ILE A 145 -5.49 6.15 1.06
CA ILE A 145 -4.79 4.86 1.09
C ILE A 145 -5.63 3.80 0.36
N GLY A 146 -6.91 3.68 0.68
CA GLY A 146 -7.82 2.73 0.04
C GLY A 146 -7.90 2.92 -1.48
N LEU A 147 -8.01 4.16 -1.94
CA LEU A 147 -7.93 4.49 -3.36
C LEU A 147 -6.57 4.10 -3.96
N GLY A 148 -5.48 4.39 -3.26
CA GLY A 148 -4.13 4.00 -3.66
C GLY A 148 -3.99 2.48 -3.83
N LEU A 149 -4.65 1.67 -3.00
CA LEU A 149 -4.69 0.21 -3.15
C LEU A 149 -5.46 -0.21 -4.40
N LEU A 150 -6.65 0.36 -4.64
CA LEU A 150 -7.41 0.06 -5.86
C LEU A 150 -6.62 0.40 -7.12
N VAL A 151 -6.01 1.59 -7.15
CA VAL A 151 -5.20 2.03 -8.28
C VAL A 151 -3.95 1.17 -8.42
N THR A 152 -3.32 0.75 -7.31
CA THR A 152 -2.20 -0.20 -7.35
C THR A 152 -2.63 -1.52 -7.99
N GLY A 153 -3.77 -2.08 -7.61
CA GLY A 153 -4.33 -3.27 -8.25
C GLY A 153 -4.52 -3.11 -9.77
N ALA A 154 -4.99 -1.93 -10.21
CA ALA A 154 -5.13 -1.62 -11.64
C ALA A 154 -3.77 -1.45 -12.35
N VAL A 155 -2.84 -0.71 -11.76
CA VAL A 155 -1.50 -0.47 -12.32
C VAL A 155 -0.70 -1.77 -12.42
N LEU A 156 -0.84 -2.68 -11.46
CA LEU A 156 -0.18 -3.99 -11.50
C LEU A 156 -0.60 -4.83 -12.73
N ALA A 157 -1.74 -4.52 -13.36
CA ALA A 157 -2.10 -5.13 -14.64
C ALA A 157 -1.14 -4.73 -15.77
N ALA A 158 -0.71 -3.46 -15.81
CA ALA A 158 0.30 -2.98 -16.75
C ALA A 158 1.69 -3.58 -16.45
N TYR A 159 1.96 -3.95 -15.19
CA TYR A 159 3.15 -4.69 -14.79
C TYR A 159 3.06 -6.20 -15.06
N ARG A 160 2.01 -6.65 -15.76
CA ARG A 160 1.74 -8.06 -16.11
C ARG A 160 1.64 -9.00 -14.90
N VAL A 161 1.27 -8.47 -13.73
CA VAL A 161 1.06 -9.29 -12.53
C VAL A 161 -0.25 -10.05 -12.64
N ARG A 162 -0.22 -11.33 -12.22
CA ARG A 162 -1.36 -12.24 -12.22
C ARG A 162 -2.58 -11.64 -11.52
N ARG A 163 -3.78 -11.84 -12.11
CA ARG A 163 -5.05 -11.33 -11.60
C ARG A 163 -5.30 -11.67 -10.12
N ARG A 164 -4.93 -12.89 -9.71
CA ARG A 164 -5.08 -13.38 -8.33
C ARG A 164 -4.40 -12.45 -7.31
N ASP A 165 -3.22 -11.96 -7.62
CA ASP A 165 -2.44 -11.13 -6.70
C ASP A 165 -2.95 -9.70 -6.69
N ARG A 166 -3.47 -9.22 -7.82
CA ARG A 166 -4.14 -7.92 -7.92
C ARG A 166 -5.41 -7.86 -7.07
N LEU A 167 -6.12 -8.98 -6.89
CA LEU A 167 -7.31 -9.05 -6.05
C LEU A 167 -7.03 -8.70 -4.58
N VAL A 168 -5.82 -8.97 -4.09
CA VAL A 168 -5.42 -8.58 -2.73
C VAL A 168 -5.53 -7.05 -2.58
N PHE A 169 -5.01 -6.30 -3.54
CA PHE A 169 -5.07 -4.84 -3.55
C PHE A 169 -6.48 -4.31 -3.75
N TYR A 170 -7.29 -4.95 -4.60
CA TYR A 170 -8.70 -4.57 -4.77
C TYR A 170 -9.53 -4.80 -3.52
N ALA A 171 -9.40 -5.98 -2.90
CA ALA A 171 -10.07 -6.31 -1.64
C ALA A 171 -9.62 -5.34 -0.54
N GLY A 172 -8.30 -5.11 -0.46
CA GLY A 172 -7.66 -4.12 0.40
C GLY A 172 -8.28 -2.74 0.29
N GLY A 173 -8.30 -2.19 -0.91
CA GLY A 173 -8.85 -0.86 -1.16
C GLY A 173 -10.35 -0.78 -0.86
N ALA A 174 -11.11 -1.80 -1.25
CA ALA A 174 -12.55 -1.83 -1.02
C ALA A 174 -12.90 -1.81 0.47
N TRP A 175 -12.27 -2.68 1.30
CA TRP A 175 -12.60 -2.71 2.73
C TRP A 175 -12.13 -1.43 3.44
N VAL A 176 -10.98 -0.87 3.06
CA VAL A 176 -10.48 0.40 3.63
C VAL A 176 -11.44 1.56 3.32
N LEU A 177 -11.94 1.64 2.08
CA LEU A 177 -12.92 2.66 1.70
C LEU A 177 -14.24 2.47 2.45
N LEU A 178 -14.74 1.23 2.55
CA LEU A 178 -15.95 0.95 3.34
C LEU A 178 -15.77 1.35 4.81
N PHE A 179 -14.60 1.08 5.40
CA PHE A 179 -14.29 1.48 6.76
C PHE A 179 -14.27 3.01 6.91
N ALA A 180 -13.60 3.71 5.98
CA ALA A 180 -13.54 5.17 5.97
C ALA A 180 -14.93 5.80 5.84
N SER A 181 -15.79 5.25 4.98
CA SER A 181 -17.17 5.70 4.81
C SER A 181 -18.07 5.40 6.02
N ALA A 182 -17.81 4.32 6.76
CA ALA A 182 -18.58 3.98 7.96
C ALA A 182 -18.20 4.82 9.19
N LEU A 183 -16.98 5.35 9.20
CA LEU A 183 -16.40 6.10 10.32
C LEU A 183 -17.28 7.24 10.86
N PRO A 184 -17.88 8.13 10.05
CA PRO A 184 -18.78 9.18 10.54
C PRO A 184 -20.16 8.68 10.99
N HIS A 185 -20.56 7.46 10.63
CA HIS A 185 -21.91 6.96 10.85
C HIS A 185 -22.03 6.00 12.03
N VAL A 186 -20.91 5.44 12.50
CA VAL A 186 -20.88 4.46 13.60
C VAL A 186 -20.27 5.09 14.83
N GLU A 187 -21.11 5.35 15.85
CA GLU A 187 -20.70 6.01 17.10
C GLU A 187 -19.51 5.31 17.79
N MET A 188 -19.50 3.98 17.80
CA MET A 188 -18.37 3.22 18.37
C MET A 188 -17.04 3.53 17.66
N LEU A 189 -17.05 3.71 16.33
CA LEU A 189 -15.84 4.00 15.56
C LEU A 189 -15.27 5.39 15.86
N ARG A 190 -16.07 6.29 16.41
CA ARG A 190 -15.59 7.60 16.88
C ARG A 190 -14.51 7.47 17.94
N TYR A 191 -14.63 6.48 18.82
CA TYR A 191 -13.74 6.34 19.98
C TYR A 191 -12.60 5.36 19.74
N VAL A 192 -12.86 4.24 19.06
CA VAL A 192 -11.89 3.16 18.87
C VAL A 192 -11.56 2.88 17.41
N GLY A 193 -12.17 3.60 16.47
CA GLY A 193 -12.11 3.27 15.04
C GLY A 193 -10.70 3.34 14.47
N VAL A 194 -9.85 4.24 14.98
CA VAL A 194 -8.45 4.32 14.54
C VAL A 194 -7.67 3.08 14.96
N GLY A 195 -7.84 2.64 16.21
CA GLY A 195 -7.21 1.42 16.71
C GLY A 195 -7.73 0.16 16.01
N VAL A 196 -9.05 0.07 15.83
CA VAL A 196 -9.70 -1.03 15.11
C VAL A 196 -9.19 -1.10 13.67
N PHE A 197 -9.10 0.04 12.98
CA PHE A 197 -8.49 0.11 11.65
C PHE A 197 -7.07 -0.44 11.65
N GLY A 198 -6.24 -0.03 12.60
CA GLY A 198 -4.86 -0.49 12.71
C GLY A 198 -4.76 -2.02 12.84
N ILE A 199 -5.57 -2.62 13.72
CA ILE A 199 -5.63 -4.08 13.91
C ILE A 199 -6.09 -4.77 12.63
N LEU A 200 -7.18 -4.30 12.03
CA LEU A 200 -7.72 -4.87 10.78
C LEU A 200 -6.70 -4.76 9.64
N PHE A 201 -5.96 -3.65 9.55
CA PHE A 201 -4.93 -3.46 8.54
C PHE A 201 -3.74 -4.41 8.74
N ILE A 202 -3.33 -4.66 9.98
CA ILE A 202 -2.29 -5.67 10.31
C ILE A 202 -2.75 -7.06 9.89
N VAL A 203 -3.97 -7.44 10.27
CA VAL A 203 -4.55 -8.74 9.90
C VAL A 203 -4.61 -8.88 8.38
N TYR A 204 -5.08 -7.84 7.68
CA TYR A 204 -5.09 -7.79 6.23
C TYR A 204 -3.68 -7.91 5.63
N ALA A 205 -2.68 -7.19 6.16
CA ALA A 205 -1.30 -7.25 5.66
C ALA A 205 -0.68 -8.65 5.84
N ILE A 206 -0.92 -9.30 6.97
CA ILE A 206 -0.48 -10.68 7.24
C ILE A 206 -1.20 -11.65 6.29
N ALA A 207 -2.52 -11.55 6.17
CA ALA A 207 -3.31 -12.40 5.30
C ALA A 207 -2.90 -12.24 3.83
N ALA A 208 -2.69 -11.01 3.38
CA ALA A 208 -2.17 -10.66 2.06
C ALA A 208 -0.79 -11.28 1.82
N TYR A 209 0.13 -11.16 2.78
CA TYR A 209 1.46 -11.75 2.68
C TYR A 209 1.40 -13.27 2.55
N VAL A 210 0.64 -13.94 3.42
CA VAL A 210 0.47 -15.40 3.37
C VAL A 210 -0.17 -15.83 2.06
N TYR A 211 -1.17 -15.09 1.58
CA TYR A 211 -1.83 -15.39 0.31
C TYR A 211 -0.91 -15.26 -0.90
N LEU A 212 -0.09 -14.20 -0.93
CA LEU A 212 0.87 -13.92 -2.02
C LEU A 212 2.08 -14.85 -2.01
N THR A 213 2.36 -15.52 -0.89
CA THR A 213 3.51 -16.43 -0.73
C THR A 213 3.16 -17.91 -0.81
N ARG A 214 1.88 -18.29 -0.74
CA ARG A 214 1.39 -19.67 -0.88
C ARG A 214 1.15 -20.08 -2.34
N ALA A 215 2.07 -19.74 -3.23
CA ALA A 215 2.04 -20.18 -4.63
C ALA A 215 2.87 -21.47 -4.80
#